data_AF-A0A3N4KHN6-F1
#
_entry.id   AF-A0A3N4KHN6-F1
#
_cell.length_a   1.000
_cell.length_b   1.000
_cell.length_c   1.000
_cell.angle_alpha   90.00
_cell.angle_beta   90.00
_cell.angle_gamma   90.00
#
_symmetry.space_group_name_H-M   'P 1'
#
loop_
_entity.id
_entity.type
_entity.pdbx_description
1 polymer ?
#
loop_
_entity_poly.entity_id
_entity_poly.type
_entity_poly.pdbx_seq_one_letter_code
_entity_poly.pdbx_strand_id
1 'polypeptide(L)'
;MGIPHLYTHLRPYAHPETFPPSPPAPPTPLFIDGPGLAHHVYQLALCSTPQASGNPWDAALSYSTFQTALIRYLDELSAAQLHIRKIYFDGHLPASKRPTRHSRLDDALRRLKSYHSLHAHSLPTRATPPPPSAPAFTQHAVCTPRTTPLSAPPFILSATIDALTSHATYTSTVSTVPAEAESYCARDAINTGGIVLTGDSDLLLFAAAPQQQQQNNGWGVIMFRDVTLTFPGAVCVVFRPCAIAGTLGVDLAFLGYLLQADPHATFPVLQQRVRRIEERKRSGVAVGEYGKGWREFRAVYELPGEGEGGEGGGGVEPRIAELLDSRGRGEEGQGEGEAGRMWLPFLWEDPGRGSAWDAGRAVRAGAYGLVFKEGVMEVCRRGQRISEAFIRSMESAGVLKRLVRGGEDHWWVRTIVEDVVGVYEDRGQTPPERSLLEGLAYMLSASSSPTAVAERSGPRRWTWEKVQVFAMAQAAWYSLLVLKEVLAATGKDQFEAFPSVAECIDGSRFLDGVTLAGENEKKVVREVMAAYYARIRNADDGEDIDIDTPGNGNGKRSSSRELLAGASSEKKKKKRGKGKKLGESSNTVDTGNIFEVLAD
;
A
#
# COMPACT_ATOMS: atom_id res chain seq x y z
N MET A 1 4.19 -6.88 -13.11
CA MET A 1 2.85 -7.25 -12.63
C MET A 1 2.10 -7.88 -13.80
N GLY A 2 0.89 -8.40 -13.59
CA GLY A 2 0.09 -9.04 -14.63
C GLY A 2 0.20 -10.56 -14.75
N ILE A 3 -0.37 -11.09 -15.83
CA ILE A 3 -0.41 -12.51 -16.18
C ILE A 3 1.03 -13.05 -16.29
N PRO A 4 1.36 -14.11 -15.54
CA PRO A 4 2.69 -14.72 -15.59
C PRO A 4 3.14 -15.05 -17.02
N HIS A 5 4.41 -14.78 -17.31
CA HIS A 5 5.07 -15.03 -18.60
C HIS A 5 4.53 -14.27 -19.83
N LEU A 6 3.42 -13.52 -19.72
CA LEU A 6 2.86 -12.76 -20.84
C LEU A 6 3.87 -11.79 -21.45
N TYR A 7 4.50 -10.94 -20.63
CA TYR A 7 5.59 -10.08 -21.09
C TYR A 7 6.69 -10.86 -21.79
N THR A 8 7.18 -11.94 -21.17
CA THR A 8 8.32 -12.71 -21.68
C THR A 8 8.02 -13.30 -23.05
N HIS A 9 6.80 -13.80 -23.25
CA HIS A 9 6.35 -14.36 -24.51
C HIS A 9 6.12 -13.30 -25.60
N LEU A 10 5.67 -12.10 -25.23
CA LEU A 10 5.39 -11.02 -26.19
C LEU A 10 6.60 -10.12 -26.48
N ARG A 11 7.62 -10.09 -25.62
CA ARG A 11 8.81 -9.24 -25.76
C ARG A 11 9.55 -9.38 -27.10
N PRO A 12 9.64 -10.57 -27.74
CA PRO A 12 10.24 -10.72 -29.07
C PRO A 12 9.48 -10.00 -30.20
N TYR A 13 8.21 -9.65 -29.99
CA TYR A 13 7.36 -8.96 -30.97
C TYR A 13 7.30 -7.45 -30.74
N ALA A 14 8.01 -6.93 -29.74
CA ALA A 14 8.11 -5.52 -29.46
C ALA A 14 9.33 -4.91 -30.19
N HIS A 15 9.22 -3.64 -30.59
CA HIS A 15 10.24 -2.97 -31.39
C HIS A 15 10.87 -1.80 -30.63
N PRO A 16 12.19 -1.57 -30.75
CA PRO A 16 12.79 -0.36 -30.26
C PRO A 16 12.34 0.83 -31.11
N GLU A 17 11.79 1.86 -30.49
CA GLU A 17 11.41 3.12 -31.11
C GLU A 17 12.15 4.28 -30.43
N THR A 18 12.52 5.29 -31.23
CA THR A 18 13.18 6.51 -30.74
C THR A 18 12.15 7.62 -30.53
N PHE A 19 12.27 8.35 -29.44
CA PHE A 19 11.46 9.51 -29.09
C PHE A 19 12.38 10.74 -28.99
N PRO A 20 12.14 11.81 -29.76
CA PRO A 20 11.12 11.95 -30.79
C PRO A 20 11.44 11.05 -32.00
N PRO A 21 10.42 10.68 -32.80
CA PRO A 21 10.64 9.87 -33.99
C PRO A 21 11.46 10.61 -35.05
N SER A 22 12.18 9.84 -35.86
CA SER A 22 12.87 10.31 -37.06
C SER A 22 12.27 9.59 -38.29
N PRO A 23 11.65 10.30 -39.24
CA PRO A 23 11.52 11.76 -39.35
C PRO A 23 10.58 12.38 -38.30
N PRO A 24 10.67 13.70 -38.05
CA PRO A 24 9.85 14.39 -37.05
C PRO A 24 8.34 14.18 -37.30
N ALA A 25 7.63 13.75 -36.25
CA ALA A 25 6.19 13.60 -36.24
C ALA A 25 5.60 14.36 -35.02
N PRO A 26 4.27 14.59 -34.98
CA PRO A 26 3.63 15.14 -33.79
C PRO A 26 3.97 14.30 -32.54
N PRO A 27 4.15 14.94 -31.36
CA PRO A 27 4.47 14.21 -30.13
C PRO A 27 3.39 13.18 -29.82
N THR A 28 3.80 11.93 -29.62
CA THR A 28 2.88 10.87 -29.18
C THR A 28 2.50 11.11 -27.71
N PRO A 29 1.21 11.21 -27.38
CA PRO A 29 0.79 11.42 -25.99
C PRO A 29 1.11 10.18 -25.15
N LEU A 30 1.67 10.42 -23.97
CA LEU A 30 2.03 9.39 -22.99
C LEU A 30 1.04 9.39 -21.81
N PHE A 31 0.45 8.24 -21.54
CA PHE A 31 -0.40 7.98 -20.38
C PHE A 31 0.35 7.09 -19.39
N ILE A 32 0.35 7.44 -18.11
CA ILE A 32 1.15 6.72 -17.11
C ILE A 32 0.22 6.05 -16.09
N ASP A 33 0.46 4.77 -15.85
CA ASP A 33 -0.06 4.02 -14.71
C ASP A 33 0.64 4.52 -13.43
N GLY A 34 -0.09 5.29 -12.61
CA GLY A 34 0.39 5.98 -11.41
C GLY A 34 0.85 5.02 -10.30
N PRO A 35 0.06 4.00 -9.92
CA PRO A 35 0.50 2.98 -8.97
C PRO A 35 1.78 2.26 -9.42
N GLY A 36 1.87 1.89 -10.69
CA GLY A 36 3.07 1.31 -11.28
C GLY A 36 4.27 2.25 -11.23
N LEU A 37 4.07 3.54 -11.55
CA LEU A 37 5.09 4.58 -11.50
C LEU A 37 5.68 4.73 -10.09
N ALA A 38 4.82 4.82 -9.07
CA ALA A 38 5.25 5.00 -7.68
C ALA A 38 6.18 3.87 -7.24
N HIS A 39 5.79 2.63 -7.49
CA HIS A 39 6.60 1.45 -7.17
C HIS A 39 7.89 1.39 -7.98
N HIS A 40 7.84 1.71 -9.28
CA HIS A 40 9.01 1.72 -10.15
C HIS A 40 10.06 2.72 -9.68
N VAL A 41 9.67 3.98 -9.49
CA VAL A 41 10.57 5.05 -9.04
C VAL A 41 11.13 4.74 -7.66
N TYR A 42 10.31 4.23 -6.73
CA TYR A 42 10.78 3.86 -5.39
C TYR A 42 11.90 2.81 -5.49
N GLN A 43 11.73 1.78 -6.32
CA GLN A 43 12.75 0.74 -6.51
C GLN A 43 14.02 1.28 -7.19
N LEU A 44 13.88 2.14 -8.20
CA LEU A 44 15.04 2.79 -8.84
C LEU A 44 15.82 3.65 -7.85
N ALA A 45 15.13 4.53 -7.11
CA ALA A 45 15.76 5.37 -6.11
C ALA A 45 16.42 4.53 -5.00
N LEU A 46 15.78 3.44 -4.59
CA LEU A 46 16.34 2.50 -3.61
C LEU A 46 17.60 1.82 -4.17
N CYS A 47 17.60 1.35 -5.42
CA CYS A 47 18.77 0.79 -6.11
C CYS A 47 19.97 1.75 -6.11
N SER A 48 19.74 3.04 -6.28
CA SER A 48 20.80 4.05 -6.42
C SER A 48 21.34 4.58 -5.09
N THR A 49 20.72 4.22 -3.97
CA THR A 49 21.26 4.53 -2.64
C THR A 49 22.35 3.54 -2.24
N PRO A 50 23.49 4.02 -1.70
CA PRO A 50 24.55 3.15 -1.21
C PRO A 50 24.04 2.13 -0.21
N GLN A 51 24.52 0.89 -0.35
CA GLN A 51 24.13 -0.23 0.48
C GLN A 51 24.48 0.02 1.96
N ALA A 52 23.50 0.41 2.76
CA ALA A 52 23.55 0.15 4.18
C ALA A 52 23.00 -1.26 4.41
N SER A 53 23.86 -2.24 4.72
CA SER A 53 23.37 -3.46 5.36
C SER A 53 22.75 -3.03 6.70
N GLY A 54 21.45 -3.24 6.85
CA GLY A 54 20.70 -2.70 7.97
C GLY A 54 19.28 -3.25 8.03
N ASN A 55 18.55 -2.87 9.08
CA ASN A 55 17.14 -3.19 9.20
C ASN A 55 16.29 -2.44 8.12
N PRO A 56 15.06 -2.90 7.84
CA PRO A 56 14.18 -2.31 6.83
C PRO A 56 13.89 -0.83 7.00
N TRP A 57 13.76 -0.35 8.23
CA TRP A 57 13.44 1.05 8.53
C TRP A 57 14.62 1.99 8.25
N ASP A 58 15.86 1.52 8.44
CA ASP A 58 17.07 2.27 8.06
C ASP A 58 17.33 2.25 6.55
N ALA A 59 16.90 1.17 5.87
CA ALA A 59 17.09 1.00 4.43
C ALA A 59 16.02 1.70 3.60
N ALA A 60 14.84 1.96 4.17
CA ALA A 60 13.75 2.65 3.49
C ALA A 60 14.11 4.10 3.17
N LEU A 61 13.76 4.56 1.97
CA LEU A 61 13.81 5.98 1.64
C LEU A 61 12.81 6.76 2.49
N SER A 62 13.18 7.98 2.92
CA SER A 62 12.19 8.94 3.41
C SER A 62 11.22 9.30 2.29
N TYR A 63 9.98 9.63 2.64
CA TYR A 63 8.99 10.04 1.64
C TYR A 63 9.44 11.31 0.91
N SER A 64 10.10 12.26 1.57
CA SER A 64 10.68 13.45 0.93
C SER A 64 11.74 13.10 -0.13
N THR A 65 12.66 12.17 0.18
CA THR A 65 13.66 11.69 -0.78
C THR A 65 13.00 11.02 -1.98
N PHE A 66 11.96 10.21 -1.73
CA PHE A 66 11.19 9.55 -2.77
C PHE A 66 10.43 10.55 -3.65
N GLN A 67 9.78 11.55 -3.07
CA GLN A 67 9.05 12.60 -3.82
C GLN A 67 10.00 13.39 -4.74
N THR A 68 11.17 13.80 -4.23
CA THR A 68 12.19 14.45 -5.07
C THR A 68 12.64 13.55 -6.22
N ALA A 69 12.84 12.26 -5.96
CA ALA A 69 13.23 11.30 -6.99
C ALA A 69 12.12 11.10 -8.05
N LEU A 70 10.85 11.11 -7.63
CA LEU A 70 9.67 11.02 -8.50
C LEU A 70 9.55 12.20 -9.43
N ILE A 71 9.57 13.43 -8.91
CA ILE A 71 9.49 14.64 -9.73
C ILE A 71 10.65 14.68 -10.71
N ARG A 72 11.86 14.41 -10.25
CA ARG A 72 13.03 14.32 -11.11
C ARG A 72 12.84 13.29 -12.23
N TYR A 73 12.34 12.08 -11.93
CA TYR A 73 12.12 11.07 -12.97
C TYR A 73 11.17 11.56 -14.06
N LEU A 74 10.07 12.24 -13.70
CA LEU A 74 9.11 12.79 -14.66
C LEU A 74 9.70 13.95 -15.48
N ASP A 75 10.53 14.79 -14.85
CA ASP A 75 11.24 15.86 -15.54
C ASP A 75 12.24 15.31 -16.57
N GLU A 76 12.94 14.22 -16.24
CA GLU A 76 13.87 13.54 -17.13
C GLU A 76 13.13 12.88 -18.32
N LEU A 77 11.93 12.30 -18.10
CA LEU A 77 11.07 11.83 -19.19
C LEU A 77 10.66 12.98 -20.11
N SER A 78 10.24 14.11 -19.54
CA SER A 78 9.81 15.29 -20.29
C SER A 78 10.97 15.90 -21.09
N ALA A 79 12.17 15.98 -20.49
CA ALA A 79 13.39 16.44 -21.13
C ALA A 79 13.87 15.48 -22.24
N ALA A 80 13.56 14.18 -22.11
CA ALA A 80 13.72 13.18 -23.15
C ALA A 80 12.61 13.21 -24.22
N GLN A 81 11.79 14.27 -24.25
CA GLN A 81 10.73 14.52 -25.24
C GLN A 81 9.60 13.47 -25.22
N LEU A 82 9.41 12.77 -24.09
CA LEU A 82 8.22 11.97 -23.84
C LEU A 82 7.11 12.88 -23.29
N HIS A 83 6.05 13.06 -24.07
CA HIS A 83 4.99 14.02 -23.75
C HIS A 83 3.96 13.43 -22.78
N ILE A 84 4.14 13.64 -21.48
CA ILE A 84 3.22 13.19 -20.43
C ILE A 84 1.88 13.93 -20.55
N ARG A 85 0.83 13.20 -20.93
CA ARG A 85 -0.53 13.74 -21.07
C ARG A 85 -1.35 13.59 -19.80
N LYS A 86 -1.31 12.40 -19.18
CA LYS A 86 -2.06 12.11 -17.95
C LYS A 86 -1.39 11.01 -17.14
N ILE A 87 -1.52 11.09 -15.82
CA ILE A 87 -1.10 10.09 -14.84
C ILE A 87 -2.36 9.63 -14.09
N TYR A 88 -2.71 8.36 -14.23
CA TYR A 88 -3.93 7.79 -13.68
C TYR A 88 -3.67 7.00 -12.40
N PHE A 89 -4.51 7.21 -11.38
CA PHE A 89 -4.52 6.45 -10.14
C PHE A 89 -5.84 5.70 -9.97
N ASP A 90 -5.76 4.52 -9.36
CA ASP A 90 -6.92 3.69 -9.06
C ASP A 90 -7.92 4.42 -8.16
N GLY A 91 -9.21 4.23 -8.43
CA GLY A 91 -10.29 4.50 -7.47
C GLY A 91 -10.89 3.19 -6.99
N HIS A 92 -11.95 2.72 -7.64
CA HIS A 92 -12.63 1.49 -7.24
C HIS A 92 -11.89 0.22 -7.69
N LEU A 93 -11.61 -0.68 -6.74
CA LEU A 93 -11.17 -2.04 -7.06
C LEU A 93 -12.36 -3.00 -7.20
N PRO A 94 -12.50 -3.72 -8.34
CA PRO A 94 -13.57 -4.69 -8.53
C PRO A 94 -13.62 -5.78 -7.45
N ALA A 95 -14.85 -6.21 -7.11
CA ALA A 95 -15.08 -7.26 -6.10
C ALA A 95 -14.33 -8.58 -6.39
N SER A 96 -14.15 -8.93 -7.67
CA SER A 96 -13.39 -10.10 -8.11
C SER A 96 -11.91 -10.08 -7.73
N LYS A 97 -11.32 -8.90 -7.50
CA LYS A 97 -9.92 -8.72 -7.08
C LYS A 97 -9.74 -8.65 -5.55
N ARG A 98 -10.83 -8.69 -4.76
CA ARG A 98 -10.78 -8.73 -3.29
C ARG A 98 -9.92 -9.89 -2.75
N PRO A 99 -10.02 -11.15 -3.26
CA PRO A 99 -9.18 -12.26 -2.78
C PRO A 99 -7.69 -12.02 -3.02
N THR A 100 -7.34 -11.46 -4.19
CA THR A 100 -5.96 -11.10 -4.53
C THR A 100 -5.41 -10.04 -3.58
N ARG A 101 -6.19 -9.02 -3.25
CA ARG A 101 -5.80 -8.00 -2.27
C ARG A 101 -5.58 -8.60 -0.88
N HIS A 102 -6.46 -9.50 -0.43
CA HIS A 102 -6.29 -10.22 0.84
C HIS A 102 -5.00 -11.04 0.85
N SER A 103 -4.75 -11.82 -0.21
CA SER A 103 -3.51 -12.62 -0.35
C SER A 103 -2.25 -11.76 -0.29
N ARG A 104 -2.24 -10.57 -0.90
CA ARG A 104 -1.11 -9.63 -0.85
C ARG A 104 -0.86 -9.12 0.58
N LEU A 105 -1.92 -8.84 1.34
CA LEU A 105 -1.80 -8.44 2.75
C LEU A 105 -1.30 -9.60 3.63
N ASP A 106 -1.78 -10.82 3.40
CA ASP A 106 -1.30 -12.01 4.10
C ASP A 106 0.17 -12.30 3.82
N ASP A 107 0.61 -12.14 2.57
CA ASP A 107 2.03 -12.26 2.19
C ASP A 107 2.90 -11.21 2.90
N ALA A 108 2.44 -9.95 2.95
CA ALA A 108 3.13 -8.88 3.68
C ALA A 108 3.22 -9.18 5.18
N LEU A 109 2.13 -9.65 5.79
CA LEU A 109 2.10 -10.07 7.19
C LEU A 109 3.05 -11.25 7.45
N ARG A 110 3.08 -12.24 6.56
CA ARG A 110 3.98 -13.39 6.67
C ARG A 110 5.44 -12.94 6.66
N ARG A 111 5.80 -12.04 5.75
CA ARG A 111 7.16 -11.45 5.68
C ARG A 111 7.53 -10.69 6.95
N LEU A 112 6.62 -9.84 7.46
CA LEU A 112 6.84 -9.08 8.70
C LEU A 112 7.03 -10.02 9.91
N LYS A 113 6.23 -11.07 10.02
CA LYS A 113 6.36 -12.07 11.09
C LYS A 113 7.65 -12.86 11.00
N SER A 114 8.02 -13.31 9.81
CA SER A 114 9.30 -13.99 9.58
C SER A 114 10.46 -13.10 10.01
N TYR A 115 10.44 -11.83 9.60
CA TYR A 115 11.46 -10.86 10.00
C TYR A 115 11.48 -10.63 11.53
N HIS A 116 10.31 -10.46 12.16
CA HIS A 116 10.20 -10.32 13.60
C HIS A 116 10.76 -11.54 14.35
N SER A 117 10.44 -12.76 13.90
CA SER A 117 10.95 -13.98 14.52
C SER A 117 12.48 -14.09 14.47
N LEU A 118 13.11 -13.62 13.39
CA LEU A 118 14.57 -13.60 13.23
C LEU A 118 15.26 -12.53 14.08
N HIS A 119 14.53 -11.48 14.48
CA HIS A 119 15.07 -10.30 15.16
C HIS A 119 14.29 -9.91 16.41
N ALA A 120 13.73 -10.90 17.14
CA ALA A 120 12.80 -10.66 18.24
C ALA A 120 13.39 -9.80 19.37
N HIS A 121 14.67 -10.02 19.72
CA HIS A 121 15.31 -9.31 20.83
C HIS A 121 16.03 -8.03 20.40
N SER A 122 16.46 -7.94 19.14
CA SER A 122 17.25 -6.78 18.70
C SER A 122 17.25 -6.65 17.18
N LEU A 123 17.01 -5.43 16.69
CA LEU A 123 17.08 -5.12 15.27
C LEU A 123 18.54 -4.90 14.83
N PRO A 124 18.90 -5.34 13.60
CA PRO A 124 20.22 -5.07 13.02
C PRO A 124 20.50 -3.57 12.96
N THR A 125 21.70 -3.16 13.35
CA THR A 125 22.13 -1.75 13.26
C THR A 125 22.55 -1.42 11.83
N ARG A 126 22.25 -0.20 11.39
CA ARG A 126 22.76 0.37 10.14
C ARG A 126 24.30 0.30 10.09
N ALA A 127 24.84 -0.42 9.10
CA ALA A 127 26.25 -0.29 8.74
C ALA A 127 26.50 1.08 8.09
N THR A 128 27.72 1.61 8.25
CA THR A 128 28.16 2.84 7.58
C THR A 128 27.95 2.71 6.07
N PRO A 129 27.13 3.58 5.45
CA PRO A 129 26.87 3.49 4.03
C PRO A 129 28.15 3.80 3.25
N PRO A 130 28.43 3.10 2.13
CA PRO A 130 29.48 3.50 1.20
C PRO A 130 29.16 4.88 0.58
N PRO A 131 30.13 5.56 -0.06
CA PRO A 131 29.89 6.84 -0.73
C PRO A 131 28.79 6.73 -1.79
N PRO A 132 28.06 7.84 -2.06
CA PRO A 132 26.99 7.88 -3.06
C PRO A 132 27.46 7.37 -4.42
N SER A 133 26.73 6.41 -4.98
CA SER A 133 26.87 5.99 -6.38
C SER A 133 26.16 6.97 -7.33
N ALA A 134 26.47 6.86 -8.62
CA ALA A 134 25.97 7.70 -9.72
C ALA A 134 24.45 8.01 -9.68
N PRO A 135 24.01 9.12 -10.27
CA PRO A 135 22.61 9.56 -10.24
C PRO A 135 21.62 8.50 -10.76
N ALA A 136 20.48 8.41 -10.07
CA ALA A 136 19.49 7.32 -10.17
C ALA A 136 18.80 7.14 -11.52
N PHE A 137 19.00 8.08 -12.46
CA PHE A 137 18.21 8.19 -13.68
C PHE A 137 19.08 8.46 -14.92
N THR A 138 20.23 7.79 -15.02
CA THR A 138 21.13 7.93 -16.19
C THR A 138 21.19 6.67 -17.02
N GLN A 139 21.60 6.82 -18.29
CA GLN A 139 21.85 5.73 -19.23
C GLN A 139 22.77 4.60 -18.70
N HIS A 140 23.52 4.85 -17.64
CA HIS A 140 24.45 3.91 -17.00
C HIS A 140 23.97 3.43 -15.62
N ALA A 141 22.76 3.78 -15.19
CA ALA A 141 22.21 3.33 -13.92
C ALA A 141 21.88 1.83 -13.99
N VAL A 142 22.83 0.99 -13.57
CA VAL A 142 22.60 -0.44 -13.40
C VAL A 142 21.84 -0.63 -12.08
N CYS A 143 20.51 -0.66 -12.13
CA CYS A 143 19.69 -1.05 -10.98
C CYS A 143 19.67 -2.57 -10.89
N THR A 144 20.39 -3.10 -9.90
CA THR A 144 20.23 -4.50 -9.49
C THR A 144 19.03 -4.58 -8.54
N PRO A 145 17.97 -5.37 -8.87
CA PRO A 145 16.77 -5.42 -8.04
C PRO A 145 17.11 -5.74 -6.58
N ARG A 146 16.80 -4.82 -5.66
CA ARG A 146 17.07 -5.00 -4.23
C ARG A 146 15.94 -5.83 -3.62
N THR A 147 16.27 -7.00 -3.09
CA THR A 147 15.32 -7.78 -2.30
C THR A 147 15.26 -7.21 -0.88
N THR A 148 14.18 -6.49 -0.56
CA THR A 148 13.87 -6.08 0.81
C THR A 148 13.12 -7.21 1.52
N PRO A 149 13.38 -7.47 2.82
CA PRO A 149 12.66 -8.51 3.55
C PRO A 149 11.19 -8.12 3.80
N LEU A 150 10.87 -6.83 3.78
CA LEU A 150 9.51 -6.29 3.87
C LEU A 150 9.02 -5.80 2.49
N SER A 151 7.71 -5.64 2.34
CA SER A 151 7.10 -4.96 1.18
C SER A 151 7.52 -3.50 1.12
N ALA A 152 7.12 -2.74 0.09
CA ALA A 152 7.34 -1.29 0.07
C ALA A 152 6.67 -0.60 1.28
N PRO A 153 7.16 0.59 1.69
CA PRO A 153 6.55 1.38 2.76
C PRO A 153 5.07 1.71 2.48
N PRO A 154 4.24 1.88 3.52
CA PRO A 154 2.79 1.94 3.40
C PRO A 154 2.23 3.08 2.54
N PHE A 155 2.88 4.25 2.56
CA PHE A 155 2.31 5.48 2.02
C PHE A 155 3.03 5.99 0.77
N ILE A 156 3.70 5.13 0.01
CA ILE A 156 4.34 5.56 -1.24
C ILE A 156 3.31 6.17 -2.21
N LEU A 157 2.08 5.64 -2.28
CA LEU A 157 1.04 6.18 -3.17
C LEU A 157 0.54 7.55 -2.67
N SER A 158 0.27 7.68 -1.38
CA SER A 158 -0.08 8.98 -0.77
C SER A 158 1.02 10.01 -1.01
N ALA A 159 2.30 9.61 -0.86
CA ALA A 159 3.44 10.48 -1.14
C ALA A 159 3.57 10.85 -2.62
N THR A 160 3.28 9.92 -3.53
CA THR A 160 3.27 10.20 -4.97
C THR A 160 2.20 11.23 -5.32
N ILE A 161 0.96 11.01 -4.88
CA ILE A 161 -0.15 11.91 -5.17
C ILE A 161 0.13 13.30 -4.59
N ASP A 162 0.51 13.36 -3.32
CA ASP A 162 0.89 14.60 -2.62
C ASP A 162 1.98 15.40 -3.36
N ALA A 163 3.02 14.73 -3.88
CA ALA A 163 4.06 15.40 -4.66
C ALA A 163 3.53 15.98 -5.97
N LEU A 164 2.71 15.20 -6.69
CA LEU A 164 2.22 15.59 -8.01
C LEU A 164 1.17 16.70 -7.92
N THR A 165 0.26 16.63 -6.96
CA THR A 165 -0.77 17.66 -6.75
C THR A 165 -0.18 18.98 -6.28
N SER A 166 0.92 18.92 -5.52
CA SER A 166 1.64 20.11 -5.04
C SER A 166 2.59 20.69 -6.09
N HIS A 167 2.90 19.97 -7.17
CA HIS A 167 3.81 20.41 -8.21
C HIS A 167 3.09 21.13 -9.34
N ALA A 168 3.49 22.38 -9.62
CA ALA A 168 2.83 23.24 -10.61
C ALA A 168 2.71 22.62 -12.01
N THR A 169 3.69 21.83 -12.45
CA THR A 169 3.69 21.18 -13.77
C THR A 169 2.74 19.98 -13.85
N TYR A 170 2.59 19.21 -12.77
CA TYR A 170 1.94 17.89 -12.82
C TYR A 170 0.55 17.87 -12.18
N THR A 171 0.18 18.90 -11.44
CA THR A 171 -1.12 18.97 -10.75
C THR A 171 -2.32 18.75 -11.69
N SER A 172 -2.27 19.29 -12.91
CA SER A 172 -3.32 19.13 -13.93
C SER A 172 -3.26 17.80 -14.69
N THR A 173 -2.13 17.09 -14.63
CA THR A 173 -1.94 15.81 -15.32
C THR A 173 -2.37 14.61 -14.47
N VAL A 174 -2.56 14.78 -13.16
CA VAL A 174 -3.04 13.70 -12.28
C VAL A 174 -4.56 13.55 -12.35
N SER A 175 -5.05 12.32 -12.28
CA SER A 175 -6.45 12.03 -12.03
C SER A 175 -6.61 10.68 -11.32
N THR A 176 -7.51 10.64 -10.34
CA THR A 176 -7.95 9.40 -9.71
C THR A 176 -9.25 8.99 -10.39
N VAL A 177 -9.25 7.84 -11.05
CA VAL A 177 -10.38 7.38 -11.87
C VAL A 177 -11.36 6.55 -11.04
N PRO A 178 -12.64 6.43 -11.42
CA PRO A 178 -13.61 5.68 -10.62
C PRO A 178 -13.45 4.16 -10.71
N ALA A 179 -12.48 3.64 -11.45
CA ALA A 179 -12.14 2.22 -11.51
C ALA A 179 -10.62 2.02 -11.47
N GLU A 180 -10.09 0.96 -12.10
CA GLU A 180 -8.65 0.72 -12.18
C GLU A 180 -7.98 1.63 -13.20
N ALA A 181 -6.77 2.12 -12.90
CA ALA A 181 -6.06 3.07 -13.74
C ALA A 181 -5.74 2.51 -15.14
N GLU A 182 -5.47 1.20 -15.24
CA GLU A 182 -5.06 0.55 -16.48
C GLU A 182 -6.12 0.68 -17.59
N SER A 183 -7.40 0.55 -17.24
CA SER A 183 -8.48 0.62 -18.24
C SER A 183 -8.64 2.02 -18.82
N TYR A 184 -8.42 3.06 -18.00
CA TYR A 184 -8.44 4.46 -18.42
C TYR A 184 -7.19 4.83 -19.22
N CYS A 185 -6.01 4.35 -18.81
CA CYS A 185 -4.78 4.43 -19.60
C CYS A 185 -4.99 3.83 -20.99
N ALA A 186 -5.54 2.61 -21.07
CA ALA A 186 -5.79 1.92 -22.32
C ALA A 186 -6.81 2.66 -23.18
N ARG A 187 -7.95 3.08 -22.62
CA ARG A 187 -8.99 3.82 -23.35
C ARG A 187 -8.42 5.07 -24.02
N ASP A 188 -7.73 5.90 -23.25
CA ASP A 188 -7.26 7.18 -23.77
C ASP A 188 -6.12 6.98 -24.78
N ALA A 189 -5.20 6.04 -24.52
CA ALA A 189 -4.16 5.68 -25.50
C ALA A 189 -4.75 5.13 -26.80
N ILE A 190 -5.76 4.27 -26.71
CA ILE A 190 -6.47 3.73 -27.87
C ILE A 190 -7.19 4.84 -28.63
N ASN A 191 -7.84 5.78 -27.94
CA ASN A 191 -8.59 6.87 -28.57
C ASN A 191 -7.69 7.91 -29.25
N THR A 192 -6.49 8.15 -28.73
CA THR A 192 -5.58 9.17 -29.28
C THR A 192 -4.44 8.60 -30.13
N GLY A 193 -4.34 7.27 -30.29
CA GLY A 193 -3.14 6.64 -30.84
C GLY A 193 -1.89 6.88 -29.98
N GLY A 194 -2.08 7.00 -28.66
CA GLY A 194 -1.03 7.28 -27.68
C GLY A 194 -0.30 6.04 -27.18
N ILE A 195 0.55 6.23 -26.17
CA ILE A 195 1.32 5.16 -25.54
C ILE A 195 1.04 5.12 -24.05
N VAL A 196 0.92 3.93 -23.48
CA VAL A 196 0.86 3.71 -22.03
C VAL A 196 2.23 3.32 -21.48
N LEU A 197 2.68 3.97 -20.40
CA LEU A 197 3.85 3.60 -19.63
C LEU A 197 3.42 2.90 -18.33
N THR A 198 3.84 1.65 -18.13
CA THR A 198 3.35 0.80 -17.04
C THR A 198 4.36 -0.25 -16.56
N GLY A 199 4.09 -0.87 -15.41
CA GLY A 199 4.75 -2.09 -14.92
C GLY A 199 3.91 -3.36 -15.07
N ASP A 200 2.71 -3.26 -15.63
CA ASP A 200 1.76 -4.37 -15.79
C ASP A 200 1.64 -4.81 -17.26
N SER A 201 1.88 -6.10 -17.53
CA SER A 201 1.74 -6.66 -18.87
C SER A 201 0.30 -6.83 -19.32
N ASP A 202 -0.65 -6.78 -18.40
CA ASP A 202 -2.08 -6.96 -18.70
C ASP A 202 -2.64 -5.86 -19.59
N LEU A 203 -1.98 -4.68 -19.61
CA LEU A 203 -2.31 -3.60 -20.52
C LEU A 203 -2.23 -4.00 -22.01
N LEU A 204 -1.48 -5.04 -22.35
CA LEU A 204 -1.38 -5.59 -23.71
C LEU A 204 -2.65 -6.34 -24.16
N LEU A 205 -3.55 -6.66 -23.22
CA LEU A 205 -4.75 -7.46 -23.46
C LEU A 205 -5.97 -6.60 -23.80
N PHE A 206 -5.91 -5.30 -23.51
CA PHE A 206 -6.92 -4.35 -23.97
C PHE A 206 -6.87 -4.22 -25.49
N ALA A 207 -8.04 -4.06 -26.11
CA ALA A 207 -8.13 -3.85 -27.54
C ALA A 207 -9.28 -2.89 -27.86
N ALA A 208 -9.08 -2.07 -28.90
CA ALA A 208 -10.13 -1.23 -29.45
C ALA A 208 -11.29 -2.08 -30.00
N ALA A 209 -12.49 -1.52 -30.04
CA ALA A 209 -13.60 -2.16 -30.73
C ALA A 209 -13.24 -2.38 -32.23
N PRO A 210 -13.77 -3.41 -32.91
CA PRO A 210 -13.41 -3.72 -34.31
C PRO A 210 -13.55 -2.53 -35.27
N GLN A 211 -14.51 -1.64 -35.01
CA GLN A 211 -14.76 -0.42 -35.79
C GLN A 211 -13.64 0.63 -35.59
N GLN A 212 -13.07 0.72 -34.39
CA GLN A 212 -12.00 1.65 -34.02
C GLN A 212 -10.59 1.11 -34.38
N GLN A 213 -10.42 -0.21 -34.48
CA GLN A 213 -9.14 -0.84 -34.84
C GLN A 213 -8.60 -0.40 -36.21
N GLN A 214 -9.48 -0.06 -37.16
CA GLN A 214 -9.07 0.41 -38.49
C GLN A 214 -8.57 1.87 -38.49
N GLN A 215 -8.98 2.68 -37.51
CA GLN A 215 -8.61 4.09 -37.39
C GLN A 215 -7.43 4.35 -36.43
N ASN A 216 -7.27 3.54 -35.38
CA ASN A 216 -6.26 3.77 -34.33
C ASN A 216 -5.28 2.59 -34.18
N ASN A 217 -4.62 2.22 -35.29
CA ASN A 217 -3.65 1.13 -35.32
C ASN A 217 -2.28 1.48 -34.69
N GLY A 218 -2.15 2.69 -34.15
CA GLY A 218 -0.89 3.28 -33.70
C GLY A 218 -0.74 3.43 -32.19
N TRP A 219 -1.63 2.89 -31.35
CA TRP A 219 -1.42 2.91 -29.91
C TRP A 219 -0.35 1.90 -29.47
N GLY A 220 0.20 2.06 -28.27
CA GLY A 220 1.24 1.16 -27.78
C GLY A 220 1.39 1.12 -26.26
N VAL A 221 2.24 0.22 -25.80
CA VAL A 221 2.59 0.06 -24.40
C VAL A 221 4.11 0.00 -24.27
N ILE A 222 4.67 0.76 -23.33
CA ILE A 222 6.06 0.71 -22.91
C ILE A 222 6.10 0.20 -21.46
N MET A 223 6.96 -0.78 -21.19
CA MET A 223 7.22 -1.17 -19.81
C MET A 223 8.24 -0.22 -19.19
N PHE A 224 8.09 0.17 -17.92
CA PHE A 224 9.04 1.06 -17.23
C PHE A 224 10.50 0.61 -17.36
N ARG A 225 10.74 -0.71 -17.31
CA ARG A 225 12.09 -1.32 -17.44
C ARG A 225 12.69 -1.24 -18.85
N ASP A 226 11.87 -0.93 -19.85
CA ASP A 226 12.25 -0.91 -21.26
C ASP A 226 12.41 0.53 -21.80
N VAL A 227 12.58 1.51 -20.89
CA VAL A 227 12.89 2.92 -21.21
C VAL A 227 14.39 3.16 -21.05
N THR A 228 15.03 3.71 -22.08
CA THR A 228 16.43 4.16 -22.03
C THR A 228 16.50 5.63 -22.45
N LEU A 229 16.92 6.52 -21.55
CA LEU A 229 17.02 7.96 -21.83
C LEU A 229 18.35 8.25 -22.57
N THR A 230 18.27 8.95 -23.70
CA THR A 230 19.40 9.24 -24.62
C THR A 230 19.42 10.72 -24.99
N PHE A 231 19.56 11.60 -23.98
CA PHE A 231 19.37 13.05 -24.12
C PHE A 231 20.11 13.67 -25.33
N PRO A 232 19.41 14.50 -26.16
CA PRO A 232 17.96 14.72 -26.16
C PRO A 232 17.24 13.49 -26.74
N GLY A 233 16.24 12.98 -26.02
CA GLY A 233 15.40 11.86 -26.47
C GLY A 233 15.46 10.61 -25.60
N ALA A 234 14.75 9.58 -26.03
CA ALA A 234 14.74 8.25 -25.43
C ALA A 234 14.64 7.14 -26.50
N VAL A 235 15.19 5.99 -26.17
CA VAL A 235 14.96 4.72 -26.88
C VAL A 235 14.10 3.85 -26.00
N CYS A 236 12.91 3.49 -26.48
CA CYS A 236 11.96 2.69 -25.72
C CYS A 236 11.60 1.42 -26.50
N VAL A 237 11.38 0.31 -25.80
CA VAL A 237 10.80 -0.89 -26.43
C VAL A 237 9.28 -0.76 -26.39
N VAL A 238 8.69 -0.59 -27.56
CA VAL A 238 7.25 -0.37 -27.70
C VAL A 238 6.58 -1.65 -28.16
N PHE A 239 5.57 -2.05 -27.40
CA PHE A 239 4.65 -3.10 -27.77
C PHE A 239 3.48 -2.48 -28.52
N ARG A 240 3.17 -3.00 -29.70
CA ARG A 240 2.05 -2.55 -30.54
C ARG A 240 0.99 -3.65 -30.60
N PRO A 241 -0.01 -3.66 -29.70
CA PRO A 241 -0.90 -4.82 -29.52
C PRO A 241 -1.57 -5.30 -30.81
N CYS A 242 -2.06 -4.38 -31.65
CA CYS A 242 -2.66 -4.72 -32.95
C CYS A 242 -1.66 -5.38 -33.92
N ALA A 243 -0.43 -4.87 -34.00
CA ALA A 243 0.63 -5.44 -34.86
C ALA A 243 1.09 -6.82 -34.35
N ILE A 244 1.21 -6.97 -33.03
CA ILE A 244 1.56 -8.25 -32.39
C ILE A 244 0.45 -9.28 -32.65
N ALA A 245 -0.81 -8.91 -32.43
CA ALA A 245 -1.97 -9.75 -32.71
C ALA A 245 -2.01 -10.21 -34.18
N GLY A 246 -1.80 -9.27 -35.11
CA GLY A 246 -1.73 -9.55 -36.55
C GLY A 246 -0.59 -10.49 -36.94
N THR A 247 0.60 -10.31 -36.35
CA THR A 247 1.77 -11.17 -36.59
C THR A 247 1.56 -12.58 -36.06
N LEU A 248 0.92 -12.69 -34.90
CA LEU A 248 0.63 -13.99 -34.28
C LEU A 248 -0.60 -14.68 -34.89
N GLY A 249 -1.51 -13.91 -35.50
CA GLY A 249 -2.82 -14.39 -35.94
C GLY A 249 -3.73 -14.79 -34.78
N VAL A 250 -3.59 -14.14 -33.61
CA VAL A 250 -4.33 -14.47 -32.37
C VAL A 250 -4.82 -13.21 -31.66
N ASP A 251 -5.99 -13.31 -31.00
CA ASP A 251 -6.40 -12.31 -30.00
C ASP A 251 -5.48 -12.41 -28.77
N LEU A 252 -4.85 -11.30 -28.38
CA LEU A 252 -3.93 -11.27 -27.24
C LEU A 252 -4.65 -11.53 -25.93
N ALA A 253 -5.90 -11.08 -25.77
CA ALA A 253 -6.69 -11.43 -24.59
C ALA A 253 -6.88 -12.95 -24.50
N PHE A 254 -7.14 -13.60 -25.64
CA PHE A 254 -7.29 -15.06 -25.67
C PHE A 254 -6.00 -15.81 -25.31
N LEU A 255 -4.87 -15.31 -25.79
CA LEU A 255 -3.56 -15.80 -25.35
C LEU A 255 -3.36 -15.60 -23.83
N GLY A 256 -3.74 -14.44 -23.29
CA GLY A 256 -3.70 -14.15 -21.86
C GLY A 256 -4.55 -15.13 -21.04
N TYR A 257 -5.77 -15.41 -21.48
CA TYR A 257 -6.65 -16.40 -20.85
C TYR A 257 -6.02 -17.79 -20.80
N LEU A 258 -5.42 -18.25 -21.92
CA LEU A 258 -4.74 -19.54 -21.95
C LEU A 258 -3.53 -19.59 -21.01
N LEU A 259 -2.77 -18.50 -20.88
CA LEU A 259 -1.66 -18.37 -19.94
C LEU A 259 -2.13 -18.39 -18.48
N GLN A 260 -3.26 -17.74 -18.18
CA GLN A 260 -3.83 -17.78 -16.84
C GLN A 260 -4.33 -19.19 -16.48
N ALA A 261 -4.93 -19.90 -17.45
CA ALA A 261 -5.40 -21.26 -17.26
C ALA A 261 -4.26 -22.29 -17.15
N ASP A 262 -3.14 -22.06 -17.83
CA ASP A 262 -1.98 -22.95 -17.84
C ASP A 262 -0.66 -22.15 -17.76
N PRO A 263 -0.26 -21.68 -16.57
CA PRO A 263 0.92 -20.82 -16.39
C PRO A 263 2.25 -21.48 -16.77
N HIS A 264 2.28 -22.81 -16.89
CA HIS A 264 3.46 -23.59 -17.24
C HIS A 264 3.54 -23.95 -18.73
N ALA A 265 2.51 -23.58 -19.52
CA ALA A 265 2.52 -23.82 -20.95
C ALA A 265 3.62 -23.04 -21.66
N THR A 266 4.35 -23.72 -22.55
CA THR A 266 5.32 -23.05 -23.42
C THR A 266 4.61 -22.29 -24.52
N PHE A 267 5.24 -21.21 -25.00
CA PHE A 267 4.65 -20.38 -26.05
C PHE A 267 4.24 -21.15 -27.34
N PRO A 268 5.03 -22.11 -27.85
CA PRO A 268 4.61 -22.92 -29.01
C PRO A 268 3.36 -23.76 -28.75
N VAL A 269 3.20 -24.30 -27.53
CA VAL A 269 2.01 -25.07 -27.14
C VAL A 269 0.78 -24.18 -27.15
N LEU A 270 0.90 -22.96 -26.63
CA LEU A 270 -0.18 -21.98 -26.64
C LEU A 270 -0.56 -21.58 -28.07
N GLN A 271 0.41 -21.29 -28.93
CA GLN A 271 0.16 -21.00 -30.34
C GLN A 271 -0.54 -22.15 -31.05
N GLN A 272 -0.13 -23.41 -30.80
CA GLN A 272 -0.78 -24.57 -31.38
C GLN A 272 -2.23 -24.71 -30.89
N ARG A 273 -2.50 -24.44 -29.60
CA ARG A 273 -3.86 -24.44 -29.05
C ARG A 273 -4.74 -23.39 -29.72
N VAL A 274 -4.24 -22.16 -29.90
CA VAL A 274 -5.00 -21.12 -30.59
C VAL A 274 -5.29 -21.51 -32.04
N ARG A 275 -4.29 -22.01 -32.78
CA ARG A 275 -4.48 -22.44 -34.17
C ARG A 275 -5.55 -23.53 -34.31
N ARG A 276 -5.53 -24.55 -33.45
CA ARG A 276 -6.54 -25.61 -33.45
C ARG A 276 -7.96 -25.07 -33.21
N ILE A 277 -8.10 -24.08 -32.32
CA ILE A 277 -9.40 -23.47 -32.02
C ILE A 277 -9.90 -22.66 -33.22
N GLU A 278 -9.03 -21.88 -33.85
CA GLU A 278 -9.36 -21.11 -35.06
C GLU A 278 -9.68 -22.03 -36.26
N GLU A 279 -8.96 -23.14 -36.43
CA GLU A 279 -9.27 -24.16 -37.44
C GLU A 279 -10.67 -24.76 -37.22
N ARG A 280 -11.01 -25.10 -35.98
CA ARG A 280 -12.35 -25.63 -35.63
C ARG A 280 -13.46 -24.62 -35.93
N LYS A 281 -13.25 -23.33 -35.61
CA LYS A 281 -14.19 -22.25 -35.97
C LYS A 281 -14.39 -22.15 -37.48
N ARG A 282 -13.32 -22.17 -38.27
CA ARG A 282 -13.40 -22.14 -39.75
C ARG A 282 -14.09 -23.38 -40.32
N SER A 283 -13.99 -24.51 -39.63
CA SER A 283 -14.61 -25.77 -40.04
C SER A 283 -16.12 -25.83 -39.75
N GLY A 284 -16.72 -24.77 -39.19
CA GLY A 284 -18.14 -24.72 -38.85
C GLY A 284 -18.54 -25.62 -37.68
N VAL A 285 -17.56 -26.28 -37.03
CA VAL A 285 -17.79 -26.96 -35.76
C VAL A 285 -18.10 -25.87 -34.75
N ALA A 286 -19.27 -25.94 -34.11
CA ALA A 286 -19.62 -25.07 -33.01
C ALA A 286 -18.58 -25.26 -31.91
N VAL A 287 -17.52 -24.46 -31.95
CA VAL A 287 -16.67 -24.22 -30.79
C VAL A 287 -17.61 -23.51 -29.85
N GLY A 288 -18.25 -24.28 -28.96
CA GLY A 288 -19.19 -23.75 -27.97
C GLY A 288 -18.57 -22.47 -27.43
N GLU A 289 -19.32 -21.37 -27.55
CA GLU A 289 -18.87 -20.02 -27.18
C GLU A 289 -17.91 -20.16 -26.02
N TYR A 290 -16.67 -19.73 -26.22
CA TYR A 290 -15.62 -19.82 -25.23
C TYR A 290 -16.21 -19.75 -23.83
N GLY A 291 -16.12 -20.85 -23.08
CA GLY A 291 -16.99 -21.10 -21.94
C GLY A 291 -17.00 -19.96 -20.94
N LYS A 292 -17.92 -20.00 -19.97
CA LYS A 292 -18.12 -18.94 -18.96
C LYS A 292 -16.83 -18.23 -18.48
N GLY A 293 -15.77 -18.99 -18.18
CA GLY A 293 -14.47 -18.44 -17.76
C GLY A 293 -13.77 -17.52 -18.75
N TRP A 294 -13.91 -17.71 -20.07
CA TRP A 294 -13.38 -16.76 -21.06
C TRP A 294 -14.16 -15.45 -21.06
N ARG A 295 -15.50 -15.51 -21.00
CA ARG A 295 -16.33 -14.30 -20.97
C ARG A 295 -16.03 -13.47 -19.73
N GLU A 296 -15.90 -14.12 -18.59
CA GLU A 296 -15.50 -13.48 -17.33
C GLU A 296 -14.09 -12.88 -17.43
N PHE A 297 -13.14 -13.59 -18.04
CA PHE A 297 -11.79 -13.06 -18.28
C PHE A 297 -11.82 -11.85 -19.21
N ARG A 298 -12.53 -11.92 -20.34
CA ARG A 298 -12.58 -10.86 -21.34
C ARG A 298 -13.23 -9.60 -20.79
N ALA A 299 -14.26 -9.73 -19.96
CA ALA A 299 -14.95 -8.61 -19.32
C ALA A 299 -14.01 -7.74 -18.46
N VAL A 300 -12.92 -8.30 -17.92
CA VAL A 300 -11.92 -7.53 -17.16
C VAL A 300 -11.16 -6.52 -18.03
N TYR A 301 -11.08 -6.79 -19.34
CA TYR A 301 -10.33 -5.98 -20.30
C TYR A 301 -11.23 -5.18 -21.26
N GLU A 302 -12.48 -4.96 -20.86
CA GLU A 302 -13.38 -4.03 -21.54
C GLU A 302 -12.98 -2.58 -21.23
N LEU A 303 -13.09 -1.71 -22.24
CA LEU A 303 -12.77 -0.30 -22.08
C LEU A 303 -13.95 0.42 -21.41
N PRO A 304 -13.68 1.38 -20.51
CA PRO A 304 -14.74 2.19 -19.92
C PRO A 304 -15.49 3.00 -20.99
N GLY A 305 -16.79 3.18 -20.80
CA GLY A 305 -17.69 3.85 -21.73
C GLY A 305 -17.39 5.35 -21.91
N GLU A 306 -17.81 5.92 -23.05
CA GLU A 306 -17.77 7.37 -23.28
C GLU A 306 -18.72 8.06 -22.28
N GLY A 307 -18.17 8.88 -21.37
CA GLY A 307 -18.93 9.55 -20.30
C GLY A 307 -18.80 8.93 -18.91
N GLU A 308 -18.24 7.72 -18.78
CA GLU A 308 -17.81 7.14 -17.47
C GLU A 308 -16.54 7.81 -16.92
N GLY A 309 -16.00 8.78 -17.66
CA GLY A 309 -14.98 9.70 -17.20
C GLY A 309 -15.63 10.97 -16.66
N GLY A 310 -16.12 10.93 -15.43
CA GLY A 310 -16.09 12.16 -14.64
C GLY A 310 -14.65 12.68 -14.65
N GLU A 311 -14.46 14.00 -14.71
CA GLU A 311 -13.16 14.61 -14.36
C GLU A 311 -12.86 14.20 -12.93
N GLY A 312 -12.22 13.04 -12.76
CA GLY A 312 -11.96 12.45 -11.46
C GLY A 312 -11.22 13.48 -10.62
N GLY A 313 -11.80 13.80 -9.45
CA GLY A 313 -11.27 14.82 -8.55
C GLY A 313 -9.75 14.68 -8.40
N GLY A 314 -9.04 15.80 -8.46
CA GLY A 314 -7.59 15.80 -8.43
C GLY A 314 -7.06 15.14 -7.15
N GLY A 315 -6.33 14.03 -7.33
CA GLY A 315 -5.44 13.46 -6.30
C GLY A 315 -6.06 13.00 -4.98
N VAL A 316 -7.18 12.28 -5.02
CA VAL A 316 -7.70 11.55 -3.85
C VAL A 316 -6.90 10.25 -3.66
N GLU A 317 -6.60 9.84 -2.42
CA GLU A 317 -5.87 8.58 -2.20
C GLU A 317 -6.72 7.36 -2.63
N PRO A 318 -6.15 6.37 -3.36
CA PRO A 318 -6.94 5.28 -3.96
C PRO A 318 -7.88 4.52 -3.02
N ARG A 319 -7.47 4.23 -1.77
CA ARG A 319 -8.33 3.48 -0.84
C ARG A 319 -9.45 4.36 -0.30
N ILE A 320 -9.20 5.66 -0.17
CA ILE A 320 -10.22 6.63 0.22
C ILE A 320 -11.19 6.85 -0.95
N ALA A 321 -10.69 6.96 -2.18
CA ALA A 321 -11.51 7.02 -3.39
C ALA A 321 -12.41 5.77 -3.53
N GLU A 322 -11.87 4.56 -3.29
CA GLU A 322 -12.67 3.32 -3.26
C GLU A 322 -13.78 3.36 -2.20
N LEU A 323 -13.45 3.85 -1.00
CA LEU A 323 -14.42 4.03 0.07
C LEU A 323 -15.54 5.01 -0.36
N LEU A 324 -15.18 6.15 -0.94
CA LEU A 324 -16.13 7.16 -1.38
C LEU A 324 -17.02 6.66 -2.54
N ASP A 325 -16.48 5.89 -3.48
CA ASP A 325 -17.26 5.28 -4.58
C ASP A 325 -18.32 4.30 -4.06
N SER A 326 -17.97 3.53 -3.01
CA SER A 326 -18.91 2.57 -2.41
C SER A 326 -20.20 3.21 -1.85
N ARG A 327 -20.21 4.52 -1.60
CA ARG A 327 -21.39 5.29 -1.22
C ARG A 327 -22.49 5.23 -2.29
N GLY A 328 -22.12 5.37 -3.57
CA GLY A 328 -23.06 5.57 -4.67
C GLY A 328 -23.75 4.28 -5.15
N ARG A 329 -23.14 3.12 -4.88
CA ARG A 329 -23.63 1.81 -5.37
C ARG A 329 -24.61 1.12 -4.43
N GLY A 330 -24.82 1.66 -3.23
CA GLY A 330 -25.74 1.09 -2.23
C GLY A 330 -27.23 1.29 -2.53
N GLU A 331 -27.59 2.08 -3.55
CA GLU A 331 -29.00 2.36 -3.89
C GLU A 331 -29.50 1.56 -5.11
N GLU A 332 -28.61 1.06 -5.98
CA GLU A 332 -28.99 0.31 -7.19
C GLU A 332 -28.34 -1.08 -7.22
N GLY A 333 -29.04 -2.07 -6.64
CA GLY A 333 -28.94 -3.46 -7.09
C GLY A 333 -28.01 -4.43 -6.36
N GLN A 334 -27.37 -4.04 -5.25
CA GLN A 334 -26.72 -4.99 -4.34
C GLN A 334 -27.54 -5.10 -3.05
N GLY A 335 -27.87 -6.34 -2.65
CA GLY A 335 -28.78 -6.63 -1.55
C GLY A 335 -28.45 -5.87 -0.26
N GLU A 336 -29.49 -5.58 0.52
CA GLU A 336 -29.43 -4.95 1.84
C GLU A 336 -28.19 -5.44 2.64
N GLY A 337 -27.19 -4.58 2.84
CA GLY A 337 -26.21 -4.77 3.93
C GLY A 337 -24.71 -4.91 3.61
N GLU A 338 -24.19 -4.71 2.38
CA GLU A 338 -22.73 -4.52 2.25
C GLU A 338 -22.34 -3.12 2.77
N ALA A 339 -22.01 -3.04 4.06
CA ALA A 339 -21.39 -1.84 4.64
C ALA A 339 -20.15 -1.46 3.82
N GLY A 340 -19.93 -0.14 3.64
CA GLY A 340 -18.73 0.37 2.98
C GLY A 340 -17.47 -0.26 3.56
N ARG A 341 -16.45 -0.49 2.74
CA ARG A 341 -15.25 -1.25 3.14
C ARG A 341 -14.00 -0.38 2.99
N MET A 342 -13.19 -0.31 4.05
CA MET A 342 -11.92 0.40 4.03
C MET A 342 -10.76 -0.58 4.14
N TRP A 343 -9.93 -0.64 3.09
CA TRP A 343 -8.71 -1.44 3.08
C TRP A 343 -7.54 -0.60 3.59
N LEU A 344 -7.18 -0.72 4.87
CA LEU A 344 -6.13 0.12 5.44
C LEU A 344 -4.73 -0.29 4.92
N PRO A 345 -3.81 0.67 4.70
CA PRO A 345 -2.43 0.37 4.33
C PRO A 345 -1.73 -0.62 5.28
N PHE A 346 -0.87 -1.48 4.73
CA PHE A 346 -0.10 -2.43 5.53
C PHE A 346 1.07 -1.72 6.23
N LEU A 347 1.00 -1.60 7.56
CA LEU A 347 2.02 -0.90 8.35
C LEU A 347 3.17 -1.84 8.74
N TRP A 348 4.39 -1.27 8.80
CA TRP A 348 5.54 -1.96 9.39
C TRP A 348 5.53 -1.75 10.91
N GLU A 349 4.78 -2.60 11.60
CA GLU A 349 4.54 -2.54 13.04
C GLU A 349 5.11 -3.77 13.78
N ASP A 350 4.99 -3.81 15.11
CA ASP A 350 5.36 -4.99 15.90
C ASP A 350 4.23 -6.03 15.84
N PRO A 351 4.41 -7.18 15.17
CA PRO A 351 3.38 -8.21 15.07
C PRO A 351 3.10 -8.93 16.40
N GLY A 352 3.96 -8.76 17.42
CA GLY A 352 3.75 -9.23 18.79
C GLY A 352 2.83 -8.33 19.62
N ARG A 353 2.55 -7.11 19.16
CA ARG A 353 1.66 -6.15 19.84
C ARG A 353 0.29 -6.04 19.16
N GLY A 354 -0.63 -5.37 19.86
CA GLY A 354 -1.92 -4.96 19.30
C GLY A 354 -1.75 -4.08 18.06
N SER A 355 -2.78 -4.01 17.23
CA SER A 355 -2.73 -3.28 15.95
C SER A 355 -2.37 -1.80 16.15
N ALA A 356 -1.48 -1.27 15.34
CA ALA A 356 -1.20 0.16 15.27
C ALA A 356 -2.43 0.93 14.77
N TRP A 357 -3.31 0.29 13.99
CA TRP A 357 -4.58 0.88 13.53
C TRP A 357 -5.63 1.12 14.62
N ASP A 358 -5.34 0.76 15.88
CA ASP A 358 -6.14 1.27 17.00
C ASP A 358 -5.95 2.78 17.18
N ALA A 359 -4.77 3.30 16.83
CA ALA A 359 -4.56 4.72 16.69
C ALA A 359 -5.40 5.29 15.52
N GLY A 360 -6.05 6.41 15.77
CA GLY A 360 -6.90 7.15 14.84
C GLY A 360 -8.27 6.53 14.64
N ARG A 361 -8.63 5.46 15.37
CA ARG A 361 -9.91 4.76 15.20
C ARG A 361 -11.10 5.71 15.38
N ALA A 362 -11.09 6.56 16.41
CA ALA A 362 -12.18 7.51 16.66
C ALA A 362 -12.28 8.58 15.56
N VAL A 363 -11.15 8.99 14.98
CA VAL A 363 -11.09 9.91 13.84
C VAL A 363 -11.74 9.26 12.62
N ARG A 364 -11.36 8.01 12.30
CA ARG A 364 -11.95 7.26 11.18
C ARG A 364 -13.44 7.00 11.40
N ALA A 365 -13.87 6.62 12.61
CA ALA A 365 -15.29 6.45 12.93
C ALA A 365 -16.11 7.74 12.73
N GLY A 366 -15.53 8.91 13.07
CA GLY A 366 -16.14 10.21 12.80
C GLY A 366 -16.17 10.56 11.30
N ALA A 367 -15.11 10.22 10.56
CA ALA A 367 -15.07 10.37 9.11
C ALA A 367 -16.13 9.48 8.43
N TYR A 368 -16.22 8.21 8.83
CA TYR A 368 -17.23 7.28 8.31
C TYR A 368 -18.65 7.76 8.59
N GLY A 369 -18.91 8.34 9.76
CA GLY A 369 -20.22 8.93 10.08
C GLY A 369 -20.64 10.11 9.20
N LEU A 370 -19.75 10.69 8.40
CA LEU A 370 -20.11 11.69 7.40
C LEU A 370 -20.67 11.08 6.11
N VAL A 371 -20.38 9.81 5.84
CA VAL A 371 -20.65 9.15 4.55
C VAL A 371 -21.57 7.94 4.71
N PHE A 372 -21.42 7.18 5.79
CA PHE A 372 -22.12 5.92 6.05
C PHE A 372 -22.94 6.02 7.33
N LYS A 373 -24.22 5.62 7.26
CA LYS A 373 -25.15 5.68 8.41
C LYS A 373 -24.75 4.73 9.54
N GLU A 374 -24.41 3.49 9.21
CA GLU A 374 -24.19 2.44 10.22
C GLU A 374 -22.71 2.29 10.59
N GLY A 375 -21.82 2.35 9.60
CA GLY A 375 -20.39 2.11 9.80
C GLY A 375 -19.71 1.59 8.54
N VAL A 376 -18.45 1.20 8.72
CA VAL A 376 -17.56 0.71 7.65
C VAL A 376 -16.82 -0.54 8.14
N MET A 377 -16.65 -1.52 7.26
CA MET A 377 -15.80 -2.68 7.50
C MET A 377 -14.33 -2.33 7.20
N GLU A 378 -13.51 -2.22 8.24
CA GLU A 378 -12.06 -2.04 8.09
C GLU A 378 -11.37 -3.40 7.90
N VAL A 379 -10.54 -3.52 6.85
CA VAL A 379 -9.66 -4.68 6.64
C VAL A 379 -8.23 -4.28 6.98
N CYS A 380 -7.67 -4.87 8.03
CA CYS A 380 -6.31 -4.60 8.48
C CYS A 380 -5.75 -5.76 9.33
N ARG A 381 -4.50 -5.64 9.80
CA ARG A 381 -3.95 -6.60 10.76
C ARG A 381 -4.69 -6.47 12.10
N ARG A 382 -5.22 -7.59 12.59
CA ARG A 382 -5.72 -7.74 13.96
C ARG A 382 -5.08 -8.97 14.58
N GLY A 383 -4.25 -8.75 15.60
CA GLY A 383 -3.46 -9.80 16.22
C GLY A 383 -2.56 -10.49 15.20
N GLN A 384 -2.79 -11.79 14.98
CA GLN A 384 -1.97 -12.65 14.12
C GLN A 384 -2.51 -12.85 12.70
N ARG A 385 -3.55 -12.13 12.27
CA ARG A 385 -4.13 -12.30 10.93
C ARG A 385 -4.56 -10.96 10.32
N ILE A 386 -4.76 -10.96 9.01
CA ILE A 386 -5.58 -9.95 8.35
C ILE A 386 -7.04 -10.32 8.61
N SER A 387 -7.84 -9.36 9.06
CA SER A 387 -9.25 -9.60 9.31
C SER A 387 -10.06 -8.33 9.15
N GLU A 388 -11.36 -8.52 8.94
CA GLU A 388 -12.33 -7.44 8.87
C GLU A 388 -12.84 -7.08 10.27
N ALA A 389 -13.05 -5.79 10.54
CA ALA A 389 -13.63 -5.29 11.78
C ALA A 389 -14.63 -4.18 11.46
N PHE A 390 -15.86 -4.32 11.96
CA PHE A 390 -16.88 -3.29 11.80
C PHE A 390 -16.59 -2.09 12.70
N ILE A 391 -16.47 -0.91 12.11
CA ILE A 391 -16.34 0.36 12.80
C ILE A 391 -17.66 1.09 12.69
N ARG A 392 -18.35 1.22 13.83
CA ARG A 392 -19.61 1.96 13.92
C ARG A 392 -19.34 3.44 13.64
N SER A 393 -20.18 4.04 12.79
CA SER A 393 -20.16 5.48 12.53
C SER A 393 -20.42 6.27 13.82
N MET A 394 -19.65 7.33 14.02
CA MET A 394 -19.79 8.26 15.13
C MET A 394 -20.23 9.64 14.64
N GLU A 395 -20.87 10.42 15.51
CA GLU A 395 -21.22 11.81 15.19
C GLU A 395 -19.95 12.64 14.95
N SER A 396 -19.80 13.16 13.73
CA SER A 396 -18.59 13.86 13.28
C SER A 396 -18.37 15.19 14.01
N ALA A 397 -19.43 15.84 14.49
CA ALA A 397 -19.34 17.12 15.18
C ALA A 397 -18.49 17.04 16.46
N GLY A 398 -18.57 15.94 17.22
CA GLY A 398 -17.75 15.74 18.41
C GLY A 398 -16.27 15.50 18.09
N VAL A 399 -15.99 14.83 16.97
CA VAL A 399 -14.61 14.62 16.48
C VAL A 399 -14.03 15.94 15.98
N LEU A 400 -14.73 16.67 15.13
CA LEU A 400 -14.30 17.96 14.60
C LEU A 400 -14.07 18.98 15.72
N LYS A 401 -14.98 19.08 16.70
CA LYS A 401 -14.78 19.97 17.86
C LYS A 401 -13.54 19.62 18.69
N ARG A 402 -13.13 18.34 18.74
CA ARG A 402 -11.89 17.93 19.42
C ARG A 402 -10.65 18.28 18.59
N LEU A 403 -10.70 18.12 17.27
CA LEU A 403 -9.57 18.42 16.38
C LEU A 403 -9.34 19.93 16.20
N VAL A 404 -10.42 20.71 16.06
CA VAL A 404 -10.40 22.17 15.83
C VAL A 404 -10.23 22.97 17.13
N ARG A 405 -10.17 22.31 18.29
CA ARG A 405 -10.11 22.96 19.61
C ARG A 405 -8.92 23.89 19.85
N GLY A 406 -7.95 23.93 18.95
CA GLY A 406 -6.73 24.72 19.10
C GLY A 406 -6.75 26.10 18.44
N GLY A 407 -7.10 26.20 17.16
CA GLY A 407 -6.57 27.33 16.35
C GLY A 407 -5.03 27.46 16.46
N GLU A 408 -4.36 26.42 16.97
CA GLU A 408 -2.93 26.34 17.23
C GLU A 408 -2.27 25.84 15.94
N ASP A 409 -1.17 26.48 15.56
CA ASP A 409 -0.27 25.92 14.53
C ASP A 409 0.11 24.49 14.93
N HIS A 410 0.08 23.56 13.97
CA HIS A 410 0.42 22.15 14.18
C HIS A 410 -0.49 21.36 15.15
N TRP A 411 -1.80 21.67 15.22
CA TRP A 411 -2.79 20.94 16.05
C TRP A 411 -2.76 19.40 15.90
N TRP A 412 -2.34 18.90 14.73
CA TRP A 412 -2.20 17.46 14.47
C TRP A 412 -1.14 16.80 15.35
N VAL A 413 -0.11 17.52 15.78
CA VAL A 413 0.95 17.01 16.67
C VAL A 413 0.33 16.56 17.98
N ARG A 414 -0.41 17.47 18.66
CA ARG A 414 -1.10 17.16 19.92
C ARG A 414 -2.09 16.01 19.72
N THR A 415 -2.90 16.09 18.66
CA THR A 415 -3.91 15.08 18.35
C THR A 415 -3.31 13.68 18.23
N ILE A 416 -2.22 13.53 17.47
CA ILE A 416 -1.58 12.22 17.25
C ILE A 416 -0.90 11.74 18.54
N VAL A 417 -0.26 12.62 19.31
CA VAL A 417 0.34 12.24 20.61
C VAL A 417 -0.74 11.76 21.59
N GLU A 418 -1.86 12.48 21.69
CA GLU A 418 -3.00 12.10 22.54
C GLU A 418 -3.61 10.77 22.12
N ASP A 419 -3.78 10.55 20.83
CA ASP A 419 -4.33 9.32 20.28
C ASP A 419 -3.40 8.12 20.53
N VAL A 420 -2.09 8.29 20.36
CA VAL A 420 -1.10 7.26 20.71
C VAL A 420 -1.17 6.92 22.19
N VAL A 421 -1.20 7.91 23.09
CA VAL A 421 -1.31 7.67 24.54
C VAL A 421 -2.65 7.02 24.90
N GLY A 422 -3.75 7.45 24.27
CA GLY A 422 -5.08 6.90 24.46
C GLY A 422 -5.17 5.40 24.13
N VAL A 423 -4.47 4.94 23.09
CA VAL A 423 -4.41 3.49 22.78
C VAL A 423 -3.77 2.67 23.89
N TYR A 424 -2.79 3.22 24.61
CA TYR A 424 -2.20 2.53 25.77
C TYR A 424 -3.15 2.57 26.97
N GLU A 425 -3.81 3.71 27.20
CA GLU A 425 -4.85 3.88 28.22
C GLU A 425 -5.99 2.85 28.03
N ASP A 426 -6.54 2.75 26.82
CA ASP A 426 -7.61 1.79 26.45
C ASP A 426 -7.21 0.32 26.66
N ARG A 427 -5.91 0.03 26.66
CA ARG A 427 -5.35 -1.31 26.87
C ARG A 427 -4.93 -1.56 28.32
N GLY A 428 -5.11 -0.59 29.22
CA GLY A 428 -4.61 -0.66 30.59
C GLY A 428 -3.08 -0.77 30.67
N GLN A 429 -2.37 -0.17 29.71
CA GLN A 429 -0.92 -0.21 29.60
C GLN A 429 -0.30 1.13 29.97
N THR A 430 0.90 1.10 30.54
CA THR A 430 1.69 2.33 30.73
C THR A 430 2.04 2.93 29.36
N PRO A 431 1.90 4.25 29.15
CA PRO A 431 2.23 4.88 27.88
C PRO A 431 3.71 4.73 27.55
N PRO A 432 4.10 4.98 26.29
CA PRO A 432 5.51 4.99 25.89
C PRO A 432 6.33 5.96 26.75
N GLU A 433 7.64 5.71 26.84
CA GLU A 433 8.56 6.63 27.51
C GLU A 433 8.42 8.06 26.97
N ARG A 434 8.53 9.03 27.88
CA ARG A 434 8.38 10.46 27.55
C ARG A 434 9.29 10.89 26.40
N SER A 435 10.54 10.45 26.39
CA SER A 435 11.52 10.76 25.33
C SER A 435 11.08 10.23 23.96
N LEU A 436 10.37 9.10 23.92
CA LEU A 436 9.85 8.52 22.69
C LEU A 436 8.66 9.32 22.15
N LEU A 437 7.77 9.78 23.03
CA LEU A 437 6.67 10.70 22.69
C LEU A 437 7.20 12.07 22.24
N GLU A 438 8.28 12.56 22.85
CA GLU A 438 8.99 13.79 22.43
C GLU A 438 9.58 13.63 21.02
N GLY A 439 10.15 12.46 20.69
CA GLY A 439 10.59 12.14 19.34
C GLY A 439 9.45 12.09 18.32
N LEU A 440 8.29 11.56 18.72
CA LEU A 440 7.08 11.56 17.89
C LEU A 440 6.58 12.99 17.63
N ALA A 441 6.51 13.82 18.67
CA ALA A 441 6.11 15.23 18.53
C ALA A 441 7.08 15.99 17.62
N TYR A 442 8.40 15.81 17.80
CA TYR A 442 9.43 16.43 16.97
C TYR A 442 9.34 16.06 15.49
N MET A 443 9.04 14.80 15.19
CA MET A 443 8.82 14.35 13.82
C MET A 443 7.61 15.06 13.19
N LEU A 444 6.52 15.23 13.95
CA LEU A 444 5.26 15.81 13.46
C LEU A 444 5.26 17.36 13.39
N SER A 445 6.08 18.02 14.21
CA SER A 445 6.26 19.49 14.22
C SER A 445 7.07 20.03 13.04
N ALA A 446 7.53 19.15 12.16
CA ALA A 446 8.40 19.45 11.04
C ALA A 446 7.85 20.52 10.07
N SER A 447 8.27 21.77 10.24
CA SER A 447 8.29 22.77 9.16
C SER A 447 9.56 22.57 8.32
N SER A 448 9.45 22.80 7.02
CA SER A 448 10.36 22.40 5.95
C SER A 448 11.72 23.14 6.01
N SER A 449 12.57 22.80 6.98
CA SER A 449 13.97 23.24 6.99
C SER A 449 14.92 22.12 7.46
N PRO A 450 15.88 21.70 6.63
CA PRO A 450 16.94 20.80 7.05
C PRO A 450 17.90 21.58 7.96
N THR A 451 17.62 21.58 9.26
CA THR A 451 18.54 22.18 10.22
C THR A 451 19.85 21.40 10.22
N ALA A 452 20.94 22.18 10.17
CA ALA A 452 22.30 21.74 9.96
C ALA A 452 22.70 20.51 10.81
N VAL A 453 23.60 19.72 10.21
CA VAL A 453 24.29 18.57 10.80
C VAL A 453 25.12 19.03 12.01
N ALA A 454 24.49 19.34 13.14
CA ALA A 454 25.17 19.43 14.42
C ALA A 454 25.51 18.01 14.88
N GLU A 455 26.70 17.84 15.46
CA GLU A 455 27.29 16.54 15.82
C GLU A 455 26.29 15.64 16.56
N ARG A 456 25.91 14.57 15.86
CA ARG A 456 24.81 13.66 16.20
C ARG A 456 25.30 12.64 17.23
N SER A 457 25.02 12.85 18.51
CA SER A 457 25.55 12.03 19.62
C SER A 457 24.54 11.05 20.25
N GLY A 458 23.37 10.83 19.65
CA GLY A 458 22.33 9.92 20.16
C GLY A 458 22.27 8.54 19.48
N PRO A 459 21.82 7.47 20.17
CA PRO A 459 21.64 6.15 19.58
C PRO A 459 20.46 6.12 18.59
N ARG A 460 20.76 6.24 17.30
CA ARG A 460 19.85 6.10 16.15
C ARG A 460 19.39 4.66 15.89
N ARG A 461 19.08 3.90 16.94
CA ARG A 461 18.74 2.48 16.81
C ARG A 461 17.24 2.27 16.90
N TRP A 462 16.69 1.59 15.90
CA TRP A 462 15.34 1.04 15.96
C TRP A 462 15.22 -0.07 17.00
N THR A 463 14.12 -0.05 17.74
CA THR A 463 13.64 -1.14 18.61
C THR A 463 12.21 -1.47 18.22
N TRP A 464 11.70 -2.64 18.58
CA TRP A 464 10.29 -2.99 18.30
C TRP A 464 9.29 -2.01 18.93
N GLU A 465 9.63 -1.42 20.07
CA GLU A 465 8.84 -0.35 20.67
C GLU A 465 8.81 0.92 19.82
N LYS A 466 9.98 1.39 19.36
CA LYS A 466 10.08 2.53 18.43
C LYS A 466 9.32 2.26 17.13
N VAL A 467 9.44 1.04 16.59
CA VAL A 467 8.71 0.59 15.40
C VAL A 467 7.20 0.68 15.64
N GLN A 468 6.72 0.19 16.79
CA GLN A 468 5.29 0.22 17.11
C GLN A 468 4.77 1.66 17.26
N VAL A 469 5.46 2.52 18.01
CA VAL A 469 5.05 3.91 18.21
C VAL A 469 5.06 4.69 16.89
N PHE A 470 6.08 4.48 16.06
CA PHE A 470 6.13 5.06 14.72
C PHE A 470 4.96 4.60 13.84
N ALA A 471 4.64 3.29 13.86
CA ALA A 471 3.50 2.76 13.12
C ALA A 471 2.14 3.31 13.63
N MET A 472 2.01 3.56 14.93
CA MET A 472 0.80 4.21 15.49
C MET A 472 0.67 5.66 15.04
N ALA A 473 1.78 6.41 14.98
CA ALA A 473 1.81 7.76 14.41
C ALA A 473 1.37 7.77 12.94
N GLN A 474 1.87 6.79 12.16
CA GLN A 474 1.50 6.56 10.78
C GLN A 474 0.00 6.28 10.62
N ALA A 475 -0.56 5.41 11.47
CA ALA A 475 -1.99 5.10 11.47
C ALA A 475 -2.86 6.33 11.81
N ALA A 476 -2.46 7.10 12.83
CA ALA A 476 -3.16 8.31 13.24
C ALA A 476 -3.12 9.40 12.15
N TRP A 477 -1.95 9.64 11.54
CA TRP A 477 -1.81 10.59 10.44
C TRP A 477 -2.69 10.19 9.24
N TYR A 478 -2.67 8.93 8.82
CA TYR A 478 -3.52 8.46 7.72
C TYR A 478 -5.02 8.56 8.07
N SER A 479 -5.38 8.39 9.34
CA SER A 479 -6.76 8.59 9.80
C SER A 479 -7.23 10.04 9.66
N LEU A 480 -6.33 10.99 9.89
CA LEU A 480 -6.61 12.41 9.62
C LEU A 480 -6.72 12.69 8.11
N LEU A 481 -5.94 11.99 7.27
CA LEU A 481 -6.05 12.09 5.81
C LEU A 481 -7.42 11.58 5.32
N VAL A 482 -7.88 10.44 5.84
CA VAL A 482 -9.23 9.91 5.60
C VAL A 482 -10.29 10.97 5.95
N LEU A 483 -10.18 11.59 7.12
CA LEU A 483 -11.13 12.64 7.52
C LEU A 483 -11.10 13.84 6.57
N LYS A 484 -9.89 14.33 6.21
CA LYS A 484 -9.73 15.47 5.29
C LYS A 484 -10.40 15.20 3.94
N GLU A 485 -10.08 14.08 3.30
CA GLU A 485 -10.61 13.76 1.97
C GLU A 485 -12.12 13.48 2.00
N VAL A 486 -12.62 12.88 3.08
CA VAL A 486 -14.07 12.70 3.28
C VAL A 486 -14.79 14.03 3.49
N LEU A 487 -14.21 14.98 4.22
CA LEU A 487 -14.78 16.31 4.38
C LEU A 487 -14.84 17.06 3.05
N ALA A 488 -13.76 17.00 2.27
CA ALA A 488 -13.71 17.57 0.93
C ALA A 488 -14.81 16.98 0.03
N ALA A 489 -14.94 15.64 0.00
CA ALA A 489 -15.95 14.94 -0.79
C ALA A 489 -17.41 15.20 -0.33
N THR A 490 -17.60 15.65 0.91
CA THR A 490 -18.93 16.00 1.45
C THR A 490 -19.22 17.51 1.43
N GLY A 491 -18.35 18.31 0.81
CA GLY A 491 -18.50 19.78 0.74
C GLY A 491 -18.36 20.47 2.09
N LYS A 492 -17.73 19.81 3.06
CA LYS A 492 -17.51 20.30 4.44
C LYS A 492 -16.03 20.54 4.69
N ASP A 493 -15.29 20.96 3.67
CA ASP A 493 -13.86 21.21 3.83
C ASP A 493 -13.64 22.30 4.89
N GLN A 494 -12.83 21.97 5.88
CA GLN A 494 -12.58 22.78 7.08
C GLN A 494 -11.09 22.85 7.42
N PHE A 495 -10.23 22.21 6.64
CA PHE A 495 -8.79 22.17 6.91
C PHE A 495 -8.03 23.05 5.92
N GLU A 496 -7.70 24.28 6.33
CA GLU A 496 -6.87 25.19 5.52
C GLU A 496 -5.41 24.67 5.38
N ALA A 497 -4.90 23.96 6.39
CA ALA A 497 -3.57 23.37 6.39
C ALA A 497 -3.62 21.93 6.90
N PHE A 498 -3.04 21.01 6.12
CA PHE A 498 -2.88 19.60 6.48
C PHE A 498 -1.45 19.16 6.19
N PRO A 499 -0.76 18.50 7.14
CA PRO A 499 0.64 18.15 6.94
C PRO A 499 0.81 17.12 5.83
N SER A 500 1.76 17.37 4.94
CA SER A 500 2.13 16.41 3.91
C SER A 500 2.74 15.16 4.55
N VAL A 501 2.65 14.01 3.86
CA VAL A 501 3.25 12.77 4.37
C VAL A 501 4.77 12.86 4.47
N ALA A 502 5.38 13.62 3.54
CA ALA A 502 6.81 13.82 3.48
C ALA A 502 7.35 14.74 4.58
N GLU A 503 6.52 15.66 5.05
CA GLU A 503 6.85 16.52 6.19
C GLU A 503 6.75 15.76 7.50
N CYS A 504 5.67 15.00 7.70
CA CYS A 504 5.33 14.45 9.01
C CYS A 504 5.80 13.02 9.29
N ILE A 505 6.10 12.21 8.29
CA ILE A 505 6.43 10.79 8.48
C ILE A 505 7.86 10.50 8.02
N ASP A 506 8.83 10.81 8.87
CA ASP A 506 10.25 10.54 8.64
C ASP A 506 10.86 9.78 9.83
N GLY A 507 11.26 8.54 9.58
CA GLY A 507 11.85 7.66 10.59
C GLY A 507 13.19 8.17 11.15
N SER A 508 13.99 8.88 10.35
CA SER A 508 15.24 9.48 10.82
C SER A 508 14.96 10.64 11.77
N ARG A 509 13.97 11.49 11.43
CA ARG A 509 13.55 12.60 12.31
C ARG A 509 12.96 12.09 13.61
N PHE A 510 12.16 11.02 13.55
CA PHE A 510 11.61 10.38 14.76
C PHE A 510 12.72 9.93 15.71
N LEU A 511 13.75 9.26 15.19
CA LEU A 511 14.89 8.81 15.99
C LEU A 511 15.72 9.98 16.54
N ASP A 512 15.94 11.02 15.75
CA ASP A 512 16.68 12.21 16.16
C ASP A 512 15.93 12.99 17.26
N GLY A 513 14.61 13.10 17.12
CA GLY A 513 13.72 13.81 18.03
C GLY A 513 13.74 13.28 19.47
N VAL A 514 14.07 12.01 19.67
CA VAL A 514 14.28 11.43 21.01
C VAL A 514 15.35 12.20 21.81
N THR A 515 16.30 12.84 21.11
CA THR A 515 17.35 13.65 21.71
C THR A 515 17.21 15.14 21.41
N LEU A 516 16.62 15.51 20.27
CA LEU A 516 16.61 16.88 19.75
C LEU A 516 15.28 17.62 19.93
N ALA A 517 14.27 17.03 20.57
CA ALA A 517 13.00 17.69 20.80
C ALA A 517 13.17 19.04 21.52
N GLY A 518 12.54 20.08 20.95
CA GLY A 518 12.54 21.44 21.50
C GLY A 518 11.54 21.61 22.64
N GLU A 519 11.49 22.82 23.20
CA GLU A 519 10.59 23.09 24.32
C GLU A 519 9.10 23.01 23.94
N ASN A 520 8.75 23.30 22.68
CA ASN A 520 7.37 23.20 22.21
C ASN A 520 6.91 21.73 22.19
N GLU A 521 7.70 20.84 21.60
CA GLU A 521 7.42 19.40 21.55
C GLU A 521 7.32 18.83 22.98
N LYS A 522 8.28 19.18 23.83
CA LYS A 522 8.30 18.76 25.24
C LYS A 522 7.10 19.28 26.02
N LYS A 523 6.63 20.50 25.74
CA LYS A 523 5.44 21.08 26.36
C LYS A 523 4.20 20.27 25.99
N VAL A 524 3.98 19.98 24.70
CA VAL A 524 2.86 19.17 24.23
C VAL A 524 2.85 17.81 24.94
N VAL A 525 3.97 17.10 24.93
CA VAL A 525 4.06 15.77 25.58
C VAL A 525 3.81 15.85 27.08
N ARG A 526 4.34 16.88 27.76
CA ARG A 526 4.14 17.09 29.19
C ARG A 526 2.66 17.30 29.53
N GLU A 527 1.96 18.09 28.74
CA GLU A 527 0.52 18.34 28.92
C GLU A 527 -0.31 17.08 28.70
N VAL A 528 -0.02 16.32 27.64
CA VAL A 528 -0.71 15.06 27.34
C VAL A 528 -0.49 14.02 28.46
N MET A 529 0.75 13.86 28.91
CA MET A 529 1.08 12.93 29.99
C MET A 529 0.47 13.37 31.32
N ALA A 530 0.43 14.68 31.62
CA ALA A 530 -0.22 15.19 32.81
C ALA A 530 -1.74 14.91 32.80
N ALA A 531 -2.39 15.07 31.65
CA ALA A 531 -3.80 14.73 31.47
C ALA A 531 -4.07 13.22 31.67
N TYR A 532 -3.20 12.36 31.13
CA TYR A 532 -3.26 10.91 31.34
C TYR A 532 -3.17 10.53 32.83
N TYR A 533 -2.13 11.00 33.55
CA TYR A 533 -1.97 10.68 34.98
C TYR A 533 -3.05 11.32 35.87
N ALA A 534 -3.67 12.42 35.45
CA ALA A 534 -4.83 12.97 36.15
C ALA A 534 -6.05 12.04 36.03
N ARG A 535 -6.30 11.44 34.86
CA ARG A 535 -7.40 10.48 34.67
C ARG A 535 -7.23 9.21 35.49
N ILE A 536 -6.01 8.66 35.53
CA ILE A 536 -5.73 7.44 36.32
C ILE A 536 -5.95 7.68 37.81
N ARG A 537 -5.43 8.78 38.36
CA ARG A 537 -5.64 9.10 39.78
C ARG A 537 -7.12 9.22 40.14
N ASN A 538 -7.90 9.89 39.28
CA ASN A 538 -9.34 10.02 39.50
C ASN A 538 -10.12 8.70 39.36
N ALA A 539 -9.58 7.70 38.64
CA ALA A 539 -10.17 6.38 38.54
C ALA A 539 -9.90 5.53 39.79
N ASP A 540 -8.69 5.63 40.37
CA ASP A 540 -8.30 4.92 41.59
C ASP A 540 -9.05 5.45 42.83
N ASP A 541 -9.36 6.76 42.89
CA ASP A 541 -10.13 7.38 43.97
C ASP A 541 -11.66 7.08 43.91
N GLY A 542 -12.12 6.35 42.88
CA GLY A 542 -13.54 6.04 42.63
C GLY A 542 -13.98 4.62 43.01
N GLU A 543 -13.07 3.73 43.41
CA GLU A 543 -13.37 2.39 43.91
C GLU A 543 -13.39 2.34 45.45
N ASP A 544 -14.27 3.12 46.09
CA ASP A 544 -14.69 2.81 47.46
C ASP A 544 -15.63 1.59 47.40
N ILE A 545 -15.03 0.41 47.59
CA ILE A 545 -15.72 -0.83 47.86
C ILE A 545 -16.48 -0.64 49.18
N ASP A 546 -17.81 -0.64 49.12
CA ASP A 546 -18.69 -0.88 50.26
C ASP A 546 -18.35 -2.27 50.85
N ILE A 547 -17.40 -2.30 51.78
CA ILE A 547 -17.18 -3.47 52.64
C ILE A 547 -18.24 -3.39 53.74
N ASP A 548 -19.35 -4.05 53.47
CA ASP A 548 -20.28 -4.50 54.50
C ASP A 548 -19.49 -5.18 55.61
N THR A 549 -19.50 -4.54 56.78
CA THR A 549 -18.80 -5.02 57.97
C THR A 549 -19.66 -6.06 58.67
N PRO A 550 -19.12 -7.24 59.02
CA PRO A 550 -19.62 -7.95 60.19
C PRO A 550 -18.53 -8.10 61.25
N GLY A 551 -18.80 -7.48 62.40
CA GLY A 551 -18.69 -8.13 63.71
C GLY A 551 -17.39 -8.84 64.08
N ASN A 552 -16.59 -8.14 64.88
CA ASN A 552 -16.16 -8.56 66.24
C ASN A 552 -15.51 -9.95 66.40
N GLY A 553 -14.19 -9.98 66.63
CA GLY A 553 -13.49 -11.24 66.97
C GLY A 553 -12.01 -11.07 67.33
N ASN A 554 -11.76 -10.63 68.55
CA ASN A 554 -10.52 -10.63 69.33
C ASN A 554 -9.49 -11.74 68.99
N GLY A 555 -8.18 -11.42 68.92
CA GLY A 555 -7.14 -12.46 69.14
C GLY A 555 -5.73 -12.26 68.59
N LYS A 556 -4.86 -11.62 69.39
CA LYS A 556 -3.42 -11.90 69.63
C LYS A 556 -2.38 -11.88 68.49
N ARG A 557 -1.41 -10.96 68.71
CA ARG A 557 -0.03 -10.91 68.20
C ARG A 557 0.74 -12.23 68.34
N SER A 558 1.55 -12.56 67.33
CA SER A 558 2.99 -12.85 67.52
C SER A 558 3.77 -12.82 66.21
N SER A 559 4.86 -12.06 66.24
CA SER A 559 6.01 -12.06 65.34
C SER A 559 6.52 -13.47 65.01
N SER A 560 6.97 -13.70 63.78
CA SER A 560 8.28 -14.32 63.53
C SER A 560 8.74 -14.16 62.08
N ARG A 561 10.05 -13.94 62.02
CA ARG A 561 10.95 -13.68 60.90
C ARG A 561 11.40 -15.02 60.32
N GLU A 562 12.00 -14.96 59.12
CA GLU A 562 12.86 -16.01 58.53
C GLU A 562 12.11 -17.25 58.02
N LEU A 563 12.49 -17.96 56.96
CA LEU A 563 13.59 -17.94 56.00
C LEU A 563 13.22 -18.99 54.92
N LEU A 564 13.59 -18.78 53.65
CA LEU A 564 14.30 -19.73 52.76
C LEU A 564 13.84 -19.71 51.30
N ALA A 565 14.72 -19.12 50.49
CA ALA A 565 14.90 -19.44 49.09
C ALA A 565 15.80 -20.68 48.95
N GLY A 566 15.51 -21.50 47.93
CA GLY A 566 16.52 -22.10 47.06
C GLY A 566 17.03 -23.51 47.37
N ALA A 567 16.69 -24.46 46.48
CA ALA A 567 17.55 -25.49 45.89
C ALA A 567 16.67 -26.40 45.00
N SER A 568 16.67 -26.26 43.68
CA SER A 568 17.58 -26.87 42.69
C SER A 568 17.67 -28.41 42.72
N SER A 569 17.21 -28.97 41.59
CA SER A 569 17.73 -30.13 40.85
C SER A 569 17.79 -31.51 41.52
N GLU A 570 17.10 -32.49 40.92
CA GLU A 570 17.69 -33.81 40.74
C GLU A 570 17.16 -34.54 39.48
N LYS A 571 18.12 -35.06 38.70
CA LYS A 571 17.95 -35.89 37.51
C LYS A 571 17.54 -37.31 37.91
N LYS A 572 16.65 -37.95 37.15
CA LYS A 572 16.68 -39.42 36.99
C LYS A 572 16.33 -39.85 35.55
N LYS A 573 17.16 -40.77 35.07
CA LYS A 573 17.26 -41.29 33.69
C LYS A 573 16.99 -42.78 33.74
N LYS A 574 16.16 -43.32 32.83
CA LYS A 574 16.09 -44.71 32.27
C LYS A 574 14.63 -45.04 31.92
N LYS A 575 14.27 -45.86 30.91
CA LYS A 575 14.91 -46.44 29.72
C LYS A 575 13.78 -47.18 28.98
N ARG A 576 13.77 -47.09 27.63
CA ARG A 576 13.34 -48.10 26.64
C ARG A 576 11.95 -48.78 26.75
N GLY A 577 11.19 -48.64 25.67
CA GLY A 577 10.26 -49.64 25.14
C GLY A 577 10.02 -49.41 23.65
N LYS A 578 10.25 -50.43 22.82
CA LYS A 578 10.21 -50.41 21.34
C LYS A 578 8.79 -50.73 20.83
N GLY A 579 8.38 -50.02 19.77
CA GLY A 579 7.83 -50.62 18.54
C GLY A 579 6.31 -50.84 18.43
N LYS A 580 5.67 -50.18 17.45
CA LYS A 580 5.05 -50.86 16.30
C LYS A 580 4.69 -49.87 15.17
N LYS A 581 4.93 -50.34 13.94
CA LYS A 581 4.57 -49.77 12.63
C LYS A 581 3.09 -50.01 12.30
N LEU A 582 2.68 -49.38 11.18
CA LEU A 582 1.43 -49.46 10.39
C LEU A 582 0.39 -48.40 10.80
N GLY A 583 -0.21 -47.63 9.90
CA GLY A 583 -0.29 -47.77 8.43
C GLY A 583 -0.41 -46.42 7.71
N GLU A 584 0.01 -46.48 6.46
CA GLU A 584 -0.31 -45.53 5.40
C GLU A 584 -1.83 -45.37 5.28
N SER A 585 -2.31 -44.13 5.22
CA SER A 585 -3.58 -43.80 4.59
C SER A 585 -3.33 -42.62 3.65
N SER A 586 -3.14 -42.97 2.39
CA SER A 586 -3.22 -42.06 1.25
C SER A 586 -4.62 -41.46 1.20
N ASN A 587 -4.75 -40.17 1.53
CA ASN A 587 -5.90 -39.39 1.08
C ASN A 587 -5.49 -38.74 -0.25
N THR A 588 -5.69 -39.51 -1.30
CA THR A 588 -5.91 -39.01 -2.66
C THR A 588 -7.10 -38.06 -2.61
N VAL A 589 -6.84 -36.75 -2.71
CA VAL A 589 -7.88 -35.81 -3.12
C VAL A 589 -8.07 -36.05 -4.60
N ASP A 590 -9.22 -36.63 -4.90
CA ASP A 590 -9.75 -36.88 -6.23
C ASP A 590 -9.87 -35.55 -6.99
N THR A 591 -8.85 -35.22 -7.77
CA THR A 591 -8.93 -34.17 -8.78
C THR A 591 -9.79 -34.71 -9.91
N GLY A 592 -11.10 -34.51 -9.78
CA GLY A 592 -12.06 -34.71 -10.86
C GLY A 592 -11.51 -34.12 -12.14
N ASN A 593 -11.19 -35.01 -13.07
CA ASN A 593 -10.63 -34.71 -14.37
C ASN A 593 -11.67 -33.90 -15.15
N ILE A 594 -11.42 -32.60 -15.32
CA ILE A 594 -12.35 -31.67 -16.01
C ILE A 594 -12.46 -31.94 -17.53
N PHE A 595 -11.84 -33.02 -18.02
CA PHE A 595 -11.73 -33.39 -19.44
C PHE A 595 -12.72 -34.45 -19.92
N GLU A 596 -13.72 -34.85 -19.14
CA GLU A 596 -14.79 -35.75 -19.62
C GLU A 596 -16.04 -35.04 -20.16
N VAL A 597 -16.08 -33.70 -20.24
CA VAL A 597 -17.25 -32.95 -20.76
C VAL A 597 -17.02 -32.34 -22.15
N LEU A 598 -16.05 -32.85 -22.93
CA LEU A 598 -15.85 -32.46 -24.33
C LEU A 598 -15.74 -33.66 -25.29
N ALA A 599 -16.37 -34.76 -24.94
CA ALA A 599 -16.66 -35.86 -25.84
C ALA A 599 -18.12 -36.26 -25.68
N ASP A 600 -19.01 -35.38 -26.14
CA ASP A 600 -20.21 -35.68 -26.92
C ASP A 600 -20.79 -34.40 -27.54
#